data_AF-A0A971B531-F1
#
_entry.id   AF-A0A971B531-F1
#
_cell.length_a   1.000
_cell.length_b   1.000
_cell.length_c   1.000
_cell.angle_alpha   90.00
_cell.angle_beta   90.00
_cell.angle_gamma   90.00
#
_symmetry.space_group_name_H-M   'P 1'
#
loop_
_entity.id
_entity.type
_entity.pdbx_description
1 polymer ?
#
loop_
_entity_poly.entity_id
_entity_poly.type
_entity_poly.pdbx_seq_one_letter_code
_entity_poly.pdbx_strand_id
1 'polypeptide(L)'
;MGIPFQFETVHALAVLPIATTGKPTVPADDCGTPPAERACADCRACCIHLPIAAGEVCANAKPAGVDCPHLTDKGCGIYQQRPESCRRFRCVWHMEPSWPQTWRPDRSGLLCLREEIDDGLFAALVYEIERDAIARLTTKPILAKLQESTAVIALVNLQRQRQLLHGRQWVEPAEPAVRRPHFLRPIRATGTDAPETIRDAS
;
A
#
# COMPACT_ATOMS: atom_id res chain seq x y z
N MET A 1 -11.04 48.45 41.26
CA MET A 1 -11.57 48.17 39.91
C MET A 1 -11.73 46.67 39.79
N GLY A 2 -12.93 46.17 40.09
CA GLY A 2 -13.31 44.78 39.91
C GLY A 2 -14.39 44.73 38.84
N ILE A 3 -14.26 43.82 37.89
CA ILE A 3 -15.31 43.46 36.95
C ILE A 3 -15.52 41.96 37.10
N PRO A 4 -16.68 41.49 37.62
CA PRO A 4 -16.98 40.08 37.70
C PRO A 4 -17.50 39.61 36.33
N PHE A 5 -16.84 38.62 35.73
CA PHE A 5 -17.35 37.94 34.54
C PHE A 5 -18.34 36.87 34.97
N GLN A 6 -19.59 37.05 34.55
CA GLN A 6 -20.70 36.15 34.84
C GLN A 6 -20.62 34.91 33.96
N PHE A 7 -20.85 33.74 34.56
CA PHE A 7 -21.09 32.49 33.86
C PHE A 7 -22.54 32.48 33.37
N GLU A 8 -22.75 32.67 32.07
CA GLU A 8 -24.05 32.43 31.44
C GLU A 8 -24.22 30.94 31.12
N THR A 9 -25.24 30.37 31.75
CA THR A 9 -25.83 29.06 31.51
C THR A 9 -26.40 28.99 30.10
N VAL A 10 -25.72 28.29 29.18
CA VAL A 10 -26.31 27.95 27.89
C VAL A 10 -27.28 26.78 28.02
N HIS A 11 -28.54 27.13 27.72
CA HIS A 11 -29.72 26.30 27.73
C HIS A 11 -29.58 25.02 26.89
N ALA A 12 -30.22 23.97 27.40
CA ALA A 12 -30.61 22.78 26.67
C ALA A 12 -31.31 23.16 25.36
N LEU A 13 -30.66 22.87 24.22
CA LEU A 13 -31.28 22.87 22.91
C LEU A 13 -31.71 21.44 22.57
N ALA A 14 -32.98 21.33 22.23
CA ALA A 14 -33.72 20.13 21.97
C ALA A 14 -33.08 19.25 20.88
N VAL A 15 -33.05 17.95 21.16
CA VAL A 15 -32.80 16.89 20.17
C VAL A 15 -33.95 16.90 19.16
N LEU A 16 -33.67 17.34 17.93
CA LEU A 16 -34.56 17.15 16.79
C LEU A 16 -34.25 15.78 16.14
N PRO A 17 -35.27 15.01 15.72
CA PRO A 17 -35.07 13.73 15.06
C PRO A 17 -34.47 13.92 13.65
N ILE A 18 -33.44 13.12 13.35
CA ILE A 18 -32.81 13.06 12.02
C ILE A 18 -33.78 12.32 11.08
N ALA A 19 -34.37 13.06 10.14
CA ALA A 19 -35.12 12.47 9.03
C ALA A 19 -34.13 11.73 8.11
N THR A 20 -34.29 10.42 8.01
CA THR A 20 -33.63 9.59 7.00
C THR A 20 -34.13 9.99 5.62
N THR A 21 -33.32 10.73 4.88
CA THR A 21 -33.60 11.08 3.49
C THR A 21 -32.59 10.37 2.59
N GLY A 22 -33.15 9.53 1.72
CA GLY A 22 -32.68 9.22 0.37
C GLY A 22 -31.18 9.06 0.14
N LYS A 23 -30.78 7.80 -0.08
CA LYS A 23 -29.56 7.42 -0.81
C LYS A 23 -29.42 8.28 -2.07
N PRO A 24 -28.30 9.00 -2.29
CA PRO A 24 -28.09 9.73 -3.53
C PRO A 24 -27.95 8.74 -4.68
N THR A 25 -28.89 8.77 -5.62
CA THR A 25 -28.83 8.05 -6.88
C THR A 25 -27.86 8.77 -7.80
N VAL A 26 -26.62 8.28 -7.88
CA VAL A 26 -25.71 8.62 -8.98
C VAL A 26 -26.29 8.04 -10.29
N PRO A 27 -26.41 8.84 -11.36
CA PRO A 27 -26.88 8.35 -12.65
C PRO A 27 -25.90 7.33 -13.22
N ALA A 28 -26.44 6.16 -13.55
CA ALA A 28 -25.74 5.03 -14.13
C ALA A 28 -25.72 5.19 -15.66
N ASP A 29 -24.66 5.79 -16.19
CA ASP A 29 -24.32 5.72 -17.62
C ASP A 29 -22.78 5.62 -17.76
N ASP A 30 -22.23 4.45 -17.49
CA ASP A 30 -21.17 3.88 -18.33
C ASP A 30 -21.30 2.36 -18.27
N CYS A 31 -21.75 1.78 -19.38
CA CYS A 31 -22.07 0.37 -19.52
C CYS A 31 -20.78 -0.44 -19.43
N GLY A 32 -20.59 -1.06 -18.27
CA GLY A 32 -19.48 -1.92 -17.94
C GLY A 32 -19.25 -3.01 -18.99
N THR A 33 -18.15 -2.86 -19.72
CA THR A 33 -17.38 -4.03 -20.13
C THR A 33 -16.78 -4.62 -18.86
N PRO A 34 -16.93 -5.92 -18.56
CA PRO A 34 -16.19 -6.53 -17.45
C PRO A 34 -14.72 -6.19 -17.67
N PRO A 35 -13.97 -5.70 -16.66
CA PRO A 35 -12.60 -5.32 -16.88
C PRO A 35 -11.89 -6.56 -17.42
N ALA A 36 -11.44 -6.47 -18.68
CA ALA A 36 -10.47 -7.41 -19.22
C ALA A 36 -9.41 -7.63 -18.15
N GLU A 37 -8.98 -8.89 -17.96
CA GLU A 37 -7.98 -9.25 -16.94
C GLU A 37 -6.98 -8.12 -16.77
N ARG A 38 -6.96 -7.51 -15.57
CA ARG A 38 -6.18 -6.29 -15.34
C ARG A 38 -4.72 -6.59 -15.59
N ALA A 39 -4.21 -6.15 -16.74
CA ALA A 39 -2.82 -6.28 -17.08
C ALA A 39 -2.06 -5.04 -16.60
N CYS A 40 -0.82 -5.25 -16.14
CA CYS A 40 0.09 -4.14 -15.87
C CYS A 40 0.31 -3.28 -17.13
N ALA A 41 0.26 -3.88 -18.33
CA ALA A 41 0.62 -3.26 -19.61
C ALA A 41 1.98 -2.53 -19.46
N ASP A 42 2.05 -1.23 -19.77
CA ASP A 42 3.28 -0.43 -19.66
C ASP A 42 3.61 0.03 -18.23
N CYS A 43 2.85 -0.39 -17.21
CA CYS A 43 3.12 -0.01 -15.82
C CYS A 43 4.40 -0.68 -15.32
N ARG A 44 5.40 0.14 -14.97
CA ARG A 44 6.73 -0.32 -14.52
C ARG A 44 7.01 -0.08 -13.04
N ALA A 45 6.04 0.47 -12.29
CA ALA A 45 6.24 1.01 -10.96
C ALA A 45 6.85 0.01 -9.96
N CYS A 46 6.37 -1.24 -9.90
CA CYS A 46 6.93 -2.22 -8.96
C CYS A 46 8.36 -2.63 -9.32
N CYS A 47 8.70 -2.68 -10.61
CA CYS A 47 10.04 -3.01 -11.10
C CYS A 47 11.06 -1.91 -10.81
N ILE A 48 10.61 -0.67 -10.58
CA ILE A 48 11.47 0.48 -10.26
C ILE A 48 11.52 0.69 -8.75
N HIS A 49 10.36 0.80 -8.09
CA HIS A 49 10.29 1.39 -6.75
C HIS A 49 10.40 0.38 -5.60
N LEU A 50 10.15 -0.91 -5.81
CA LEU A 50 10.25 -1.91 -4.74
C LEU A 50 11.64 -2.54 -4.67
N PRO A 51 12.15 -2.83 -3.47
CA PRO A 51 13.37 -3.61 -3.34
C PRO A 51 13.11 -5.08 -3.69
N ILE A 52 14.11 -5.78 -4.21
CA ILE A 52 14.08 -7.22 -4.47
C ILE A 52 15.33 -7.85 -3.85
N ALA A 53 15.16 -8.97 -3.15
CA ALA A 53 16.26 -9.66 -2.49
C ALA A 53 17.31 -10.18 -3.48
N ALA A 54 18.53 -10.38 -2.98
CA ALA A 54 19.60 -11.02 -3.73
C ALA A 54 19.18 -12.44 -4.18
N GLY A 55 19.62 -12.85 -5.37
CA GLY A 55 19.33 -14.16 -5.95
C GLY A 55 17.99 -14.27 -6.69
N GLU A 56 17.07 -13.31 -6.53
CA GLU A 56 15.78 -13.35 -7.22
C GLU A 56 15.90 -12.88 -8.67
N VAL A 57 16.40 -11.67 -8.90
CA VAL A 57 16.50 -11.05 -10.24
C VAL A 57 17.95 -10.84 -10.69
N CYS A 58 18.89 -10.80 -9.75
CA CYS A 58 20.33 -10.74 -9.96
C CYS A 58 21.08 -11.27 -8.72
N ALA A 59 22.39 -11.47 -8.82
CA ALA A 59 23.20 -11.99 -7.72
C ALA A 59 23.17 -11.10 -6.47
N ASN A 60 23.08 -9.78 -6.64
CA ASN A 60 22.96 -8.80 -5.56
C ASN A 60 21.50 -8.39 -5.34
N ALA A 61 21.21 -7.76 -4.20
CA ALA A 61 19.89 -7.19 -3.98
C ALA A 61 19.63 -6.03 -4.96
N LYS A 62 18.39 -5.90 -5.44
CA LYS A 62 17.91 -4.72 -6.15
C LYS A 62 17.37 -3.70 -5.13
N PRO A 63 18.01 -2.53 -4.92
CA PRO A 63 17.50 -1.54 -3.98
C PRO A 63 16.18 -0.92 -4.46
N ALA A 64 15.42 -0.33 -3.52
CA ALA A 64 14.19 0.39 -3.84
C ALA A 64 14.47 1.67 -4.63
N GLY A 65 13.87 1.84 -5.81
CA GLY A 65 14.09 3.00 -6.69
C GLY A 65 15.22 2.79 -7.69
N VAL A 66 15.80 1.59 -7.75
CA VAL A 66 16.73 1.18 -8.79
C VAL A 66 15.99 0.25 -9.75
N ASP A 67 16.16 0.52 -11.04
CA ASP A 67 15.54 -0.27 -12.10
C ASP A 67 15.94 -1.74 -12.01
N CYS A 68 14.96 -2.62 -12.20
CA CYS A 68 15.22 -4.05 -12.33
C CYS A 68 16.11 -4.30 -13.56
N PRO A 69 17.12 -5.19 -13.48
CA PRO A 69 17.98 -5.49 -14.63
C PRO A 69 17.21 -6.05 -15.84
N HIS A 70 16.01 -6.59 -15.62
CA HIS A 70 15.13 -7.10 -16.68
C HIS A 70 14.09 -6.08 -17.14
N LEU A 71 14.15 -4.83 -16.66
CA LEU A 71 13.21 -3.79 -17.04
C LEU A 71 13.51 -3.31 -18.47
N THR A 72 12.45 -3.14 -19.25
CA THR A 72 12.48 -2.58 -20.60
C THR A 72 11.48 -1.42 -20.70
N ASP A 73 11.45 -0.74 -21.85
CA ASP A 73 10.47 0.32 -22.11
C ASP A 73 9.02 -0.16 -22.09
N LYS A 74 8.79 -1.46 -22.36
CA LYS A 74 7.46 -2.07 -22.46
C LYS A 74 7.11 -2.97 -21.26
N GLY A 75 7.86 -2.87 -20.16
CA GLY A 75 7.68 -3.72 -18.98
C GLY A 75 8.81 -4.73 -18.79
N CYS A 76 8.52 -5.92 -18.24
CA CYS A 76 9.54 -6.92 -17.92
C CYS A 76 9.97 -7.71 -19.17
N GLY A 77 11.26 -7.70 -19.50
CA GLY A 77 11.85 -8.44 -20.62
C GLY A 77 11.80 -9.96 -20.44
N ILE A 78 11.65 -10.44 -19.21
CA ILE A 78 11.51 -11.87 -18.87
C ILE A 78 10.12 -12.21 -18.34
N TYR A 79 9.06 -11.51 -18.77
CA TYR A 79 7.72 -11.63 -18.15
C TYR A 79 7.14 -13.07 -18.12
N GLN A 80 7.53 -13.95 -19.03
CA GLN A 80 7.13 -15.36 -18.95
C GLN A 80 8.01 -16.18 -17.98
N GLN A 81 9.26 -15.78 -17.80
CA GLN A 81 10.28 -16.47 -16.98
C GLN A 81 10.51 -15.80 -15.61
N ARG A 82 9.73 -14.78 -15.26
CA ARG A 82 9.90 -14.03 -14.01
C ARG A 82 9.92 -14.99 -12.80
N PRO A 83 10.79 -14.71 -11.81
CA PRO A 83 10.88 -15.48 -10.57
C PRO A 83 9.54 -15.59 -9.85
N GLU A 84 9.42 -16.60 -8.98
CA GLU A 84 8.19 -16.85 -8.21
C GLU A 84 7.76 -15.62 -7.41
N SER A 85 8.70 -14.91 -6.78
CA SER A 85 8.43 -13.65 -6.07
C SER A 85 7.68 -12.63 -6.91
N CYS A 86 8.16 -12.40 -8.14
CA CYS A 86 7.56 -11.47 -9.10
C CYS A 86 6.22 -11.96 -9.64
N ARG A 87 5.99 -13.29 -9.72
CA ARG A 87 4.70 -13.88 -10.15
C ARG A 87 3.63 -13.78 -9.06
N ARG A 88 4.01 -13.93 -7.79
CA ARG A 88 3.10 -13.87 -6.64
C ARG A 88 2.73 -12.44 -6.26
N PHE A 89 3.62 -11.50 -6.54
CA PHE A 89 3.40 -10.10 -6.25
C PHE A 89 2.26 -9.50 -7.09
N ARG A 90 1.31 -8.83 -6.43
CA ARG A 90 0.28 -7.99 -7.04
C ARG A 90 0.10 -6.73 -6.20
N CYS A 91 0.18 -5.54 -6.82
CA CYS A 91 -0.16 -4.30 -6.12
C CYS A 91 -1.66 -4.20 -5.88
N VAL A 92 -2.10 -3.30 -4.99
CA VAL A 92 -3.53 -3.19 -4.61
C VAL A 92 -4.42 -2.92 -5.82
N TRP A 93 -3.99 -2.06 -6.75
CA TRP A 93 -4.74 -1.79 -7.97
C TRP A 93 -4.97 -3.05 -8.83
N HIS A 94 -4.00 -3.95 -8.89
CA HIS A 94 -4.14 -5.22 -9.61
C HIS A 94 -5.01 -6.21 -8.83
N MET A 95 -4.98 -6.17 -7.50
CA MET A 95 -5.80 -7.04 -6.64
C MET A 95 -7.26 -6.61 -6.54
N GLU A 96 -7.55 -5.33 -6.77
CA GLU A 96 -8.86 -4.73 -6.48
C GLU A 96 -9.57 -4.29 -7.78
N PRO A 97 -10.49 -5.11 -8.33
CA PRO A 97 -11.18 -4.79 -9.58
C PRO A 97 -12.06 -3.55 -9.51
N SER A 98 -12.46 -3.11 -8.30
CA SER A 98 -13.28 -1.91 -8.12
C SER A 98 -12.49 -0.59 -8.26
N TRP A 99 -11.15 -0.62 -8.18
CA TRP A 99 -10.32 0.59 -8.24
C TRP A 99 -10.21 1.15 -9.66
N PRO A 100 -10.51 2.42 -9.95
CA PRO A 100 -10.49 2.94 -11.32
C PRO A 100 -9.09 2.90 -11.96
N GLN A 101 -9.04 2.95 -13.29
CA GLN A 101 -7.79 2.97 -14.07
C GLN A 101 -6.88 4.15 -13.70
N THR A 102 -7.44 5.28 -13.29
CA THR A 102 -6.70 6.46 -12.84
C THR A 102 -5.89 6.21 -11.56
N TRP A 103 -6.17 5.14 -10.82
CA TRP A 103 -5.43 4.75 -9.62
C TRP A 103 -4.27 3.79 -9.90
N ARG A 104 -4.06 3.41 -11.17
CA ARG A 104 -2.88 2.62 -11.58
C ARG A 104 -1.61 3.39 -11.18
N PRO A 105 -0.55 2.73 -10.66
CA PRO A 105 0.57 3.45 -10.04
C PRO A 105 1.25 4.52 -10.91
N ASP A 106 1.49 4.22 -12.18
CA ASP A 106 2.06 5.14 -13.18
C ASP A 106 1.11 6.28 -13.62
N ARG A 107 -0.13 6.30 -13.12
CA ARG A 107 -1.11 7.36 -13.36
C ARG A 107 -1.39 8.16 -12.10
N SER A 108 -1.47 7.49 -10.94
CA SER A 108 -1.71 8.13 -9.66
C SER A 108 -0.45 8.75 -9.06
N GLY A 109 0.72 8.23 -9.40
CA GLY A 109 1.97 8.52 -8.71
C GLY A 109 2.10 7.81 -7.36
N LEU A 110 1.21 6.84 -7.07
CA LEU A 110 1.19 6.05 -5.83
C LEU A 110 1.22 4.55 -6.10
N LEU A 111 2.19 3.85 -5.53
CA LEU A 111 2.24 2.39 -5.50
C LEU A 111 1.75 1.88 -4.15
N CYS A 112 0.52 1.38 -4.13
CA CYS A 112 -0.12 0.85 -2.93
C CYS A 112 0.02 -0.67 -2.85
N LEU A 113 0.42 -1.17 -1.69
CA LEU A 113 0.56 -2.59 -1.34
C LEU A 113 -0.32 -2.89 -0.13
N ARG A 114 -0.73 -4.15 0.02
CA ARG A 114 -1.47 -4.62 1.19
C ARG A 114 -0.80 -5.88 1.72
N GLU A 115 -0.52 -5.87 3.01
CA GLU A 115 0.21 -6.93 3.70
C GLU A 115 -0.55 -7.34 4.95
N GLU A 116 -0.56 -8.64 5.25
CA GLU A 116 -1.08 -9.16 6.51
C GLU A 116 0.02 -9.01 7.57
N ILE A 117 -0.29 -8.33 8.67
CA ILE A 117 0.67 -8.02 9.75
C ILE A 117 0.49 -8.91 10.98
N ASP A 118 -0.72 -9.37 11.25
CA ASP A 118 -1.06 -10.23 12.39
C ASP A 118 -2.45 -10.86 12.15
N ASP A 119 -2.69 -12.13 12.46
CA ASP A 119 -3.99 -12.86 12.36
C ASP A 119 -5.16 -12.17 11.59
N GLY A 120 -5.05 -12.03 10.26
CA GLY A 120 -6.10 -11.40 9.42
C GLY A 120 -6.20 -9.86 9.49
N LEU A 121 -5.36 -9.22 10.28
CA LEU A 121 -5.11 -7.77 10.30
C LEU A 121 -4.19 -7.38 9.15
N PHE A 122 -4.66 -6.44 8.32
CA PHE A 122 -3.90 -5.95 7.18
C PHE A 122 -3.40 -4.53 7.40
N ALA A 123 -2.20 -4.24 6.89
CA ALA A 123 -1.67 -2.90 6.72
C ALA A 123 -1.54 -2.57 5.23
N ALA A 124 -1.70 -1.30 4.88
CA ALA A 124 -1.35 -0.80 3.56
C ALA A 124 0.02 -0.12 3.60
N LEU A 125 0.85 -0.35 2.58
CA LEU A 125 2.08 0.39 2.35
C LEU A 125 1.92 1.21 1.07
N VAL A 126 2.01 2.52 1.18
CA VAL A 126 1.78 3.48 0.08
C VAL A 126 3.10 4.16 -0.24
N TYR A 127 3.68 3.81 -1.38
CA TYR A 127 4.86 4.51 -1.90
C TYR A 127 4.43 5.71 -2.72
N GLU A 128 4.93 6.88 -2.36
CA GLU A 128 5.01 8.00 -3.29
C GLU A 128 6.11 7.72 -4.31
N ILE A 129 5.73 7.67 -5.58
CA ILE A 129 6.65 7.36 -6.69
C ILE A 129 6.81 8.53 -7.65
N GLU A 130 5.96 9.54 -7.54
CA GLU A 130 6.09 10.83 -8.22
C GLU A 130 6.03 11.96 -7.19
N ARG A 131 6.73 13.06 -7.48
CA ARG A 131 6.77 14.22 -6.60
C ARG A 131 5.37 14.78 -6.36
N ASP A 132 5.08 15.03 -5.08
CA ASP A 132 3.83 15.60 -4.59
C ASP A 132 2.59 14.77 -4.92
N ALA A 133 2.75 13.48 -5.26
CA ALA A 133 1.61 12.62 -5.56
C ALA A 133 0.68 12.51 -4.35
N ILE A 134 1.23 12.53 -3.14
CA ILE A 134 0.44 12.47 -1.89
C ILE A 134 -0.49 13.68 -1.76
N ALA A 135 -0.07 14.84 -2.24
CA ALA A 135 -0.85 16.08 -2.16
C ALA A 135 -1.96 16.18 -3.23
N ARG A 136 -1.97 15.27 -4.22
CA ARG A 136 -2.97 15.28 -5.30
C ARG A 136 -4.37 14.94 -4.77
N LEU A 137 -5.39 15.52 -5.40
CA LEU A 137 -6.79 15.23 -5.07
C LEU A 137 -7.16 13.75 -5.24
N THR A 138 -6.51 13.05 -6.18
CA THR A 138 -6.67 11.61 -6.42
C THR A 138 -6.23 10.74 -5.25
N THR A 139 -5.36 11.24 -4.37
CA THR A 139 -4.84 10.49 -3.23
C THR A 139 -5.86 10.30 -2.13
N LYS A 140 -6.69 11.32 -1.85
CA LYS A 140 -7.71 11.27 -0.80
C LYS A 140 -8.62 10.04 -0.92
N PRO A 141 -9.25 9.74 -2.09
CA PRO A 141 -10.10 8.58 -2.21
C PRO A 141 -9.32 7.25 -2.21
N ILE A 142 -8.06 7.22 -2.67
CA ILE A 142 -7.18 6.03 -2.56
C ILE A 142 -6.96 5.69 -1.09
N LEU A 143 -6.55 6.67 -0.28
CA LEU A 143 -6.31 6.47 1.16
C LEU A 143 -7.60 6.05 1.87
N ALA A 144 -8.74 6.69 1.57
CA ALA A 144 -10.03 6.31 2.13
C ALA A 144 -10.38 4.84 1.83
N LYS A 145 -10.18 4.38 0.59
CA LYS A 145 -10.42 2.97 0.23
C LYS A 145 -9.47 2.00 0.91
N LEU A 146 -8.21 2.40 1.14
CA LEU A 146 -7.27 1.57 1.89
C LEU A 146 -7.69 1.45 3.37
N GLN A 147 -8.19 2.53 3.98
CA GLN A 147 -8.67 2.53 5.37
C GLN A 147 -9.87 1.60 5.59
N GLU A 148 -10.67 1.32 4.56
CA GLU A 148 -11.80 0.37 4.65
C GLU A 148 -11.34 -1.09 4.86
N SER A 149 -10.10 -1.42 4.47
CA SER A 149 -9.60 -2.80 4.47
C SER A 149 -8.28 -3.00 5.23
N THR A 150 -7.77 -1.95 5.88
CA THR A 150 -6.49 -2.00 6.60
C THR A 150 -6.56 -1.22 7.91
N ALA A 151 -5.89 -1.72 8.93
CA ALA A 151 -5.84 -1.09 10.25
C ALA A 151 -4.82 0.06 10.33
N VAL A 152 -3.78 0.00 9.50
CA VAL A 152 -2.69 0.98 9.45
C VAL A 152 -2.31 1.23 8.01
N ILE A 153 -2.06 2.49 7.66
CA ILE A 153 -1.43 2.85 6.39
C ILE A 153 -0.04 3.41 6.70
N ALA A 154 1.00 2.80 6.16
CA ALA A 154 2.35 3.35 6.16
C ALA A 154 2.61 4.03 4.81
N LEU A 155 2.94 5.31 4.83
CA LEU A 155 3.31 6.09 3.67
C LEU A 155 4.84 6.20 3.58
N VAL A 156 5.39 5.95 2.40
CA VAL A 156 6.83 6.06 2.11
C VAL A 156 7.01 7.17 1.08
N ASN A 157 7.62 8.29 1.49
CA ASN A 157 7.89 9.40 0.57
C ASN A 157 9.07 9.08 -0.38
N LEU A 158 9.36 10.00 -1.30
CA LEU A 158 10.50 9.88 -2.22
C LEU A 158 11.86 9.80 -1.51
N GLN A 159 11.97 10.39 -0.32
CA GLN A 159 13.14 10.34 0.56
C GLN A 159 13.22 9.04 1.39
N ARG A 160 12.31 8.08 1.16
CA ARG A 160 12.20 6.81 1.87
C ARG A 160 11.89 6.94 3.36
N GLN A 161 11.44 8.11 3.79
CA GLN A 161 10.94 8.32 5.13
C GLN A 161 9.53 7.75 5.24
N ARG A 162 9.25 7.13 6.37
CA ARG A 162 7.96 6.51 6.65
C ARG A 162 7.11 7.44 7.52
N GLN A 163 5.84 7.57 7.20
CA GLN A 163 4.83 8.20 8.04
C GLN A 163 3.68 7.23 8.20
N LEU A 164 3.21 7.01 9.43
CA LEU A 164 2.08 6.12 9.70
C LEU A 164 0.79 6.94 9.76
N LEU A 165 -0.27 6.41 9.20
CA LEU A 165 -1.63 6.88 9.38
C LEU A 165 -2.38 5.81 10.15
N HIS A 166 -2.69 6.11 11.42
CA HIS A 166 -3.51 5.28 12.28
C HIS A 166 -4.81 6.03 12.58
N GLY A 167 -5.95 5.42 12.22
CA GLY A 167 -7.24 6.13 12.22
C GLY A 167 -7.20 7.35 11.29
N ARG A 168 -7.18 8.57 11.84
CA ARG A 168 -7.11 9.85 11.10
C ARG A 168 -5.85 10.67 11.38
N GLN A 169 -4.90 10.14 12.15
CA GLN A 169 -3.72 10.87 12.60
C GLN A 169 -2.45 10.35 11.94
N TRP A 170 -1.63 11.29 11.43
CA TRP A 170 -0.28 11.00 10.96
C TRP A 170 0.66 10.97 12.15
N VAL A 171 1.36 9.86 12.31
CA VAL A 171 2.32 9.61 13.37
C VAL A 171 3.64 9.23 12.72
N GLU A 172 4.73 9.82 13.17
CA GLU A 172 6.06 9.36 12.77
C GLU A 172 6.27 7.96 13.38
N PRO A 173 6.66 6.94 12.60
CA PRO A 173 6.90 5.62 13.14
C PRO A 173 8.01 5.73 14.18
N ALA A 174 7.71 5.35 15.43
CA ALA A 174 8.76 5.00 16.37
C ALA A 174 9.71 4.00 15.68
N GLU A 175 11.02 4.17 15.89
CA GLU A 175 12.10 3.39 15.29
C GLU A 175 11.75 1.89 15.09
N PRO A 176 12.18 1.27 13.97
CA PRO A 176 11.32 0.39 13.20
C PRO A 176 10.96 -0.91 13.94
N ALA A 177 9.66 -1.08 14.22
CA ALA A 177 9.08 -2.37 14.61
C ALA A 177 9.02 -3.39 13.44
N VAL A 178 9.37 -2.96 12.22
CA VAL A 178 9.17 -3.73 10.99
C VAL A 178 10.46 -4.46 10.62
N ARG A 179 10.79 -5.53 11.38
CA ARG A 179 11.92 -6.42 11.10
C ARG A 179 11.54 -7.46 10.04
N ARG A 180 11.63 -7.10 8.76
CA ARG A 180 11.89 -7.95 7.56
C ARG A 180 11.59 -7.15 6.28
N PRO A 181 12.20 -7.46 5.13
CA PRO A 181 11.64 -7.02 3.86
C PRO A 181 10.36 -7.82 3.59
N HIS A 182 9.19 -7.19 3.76
CA HIS A 182 7.87 -7.85 3.77
C HIS A 182 7.35 -8.29 2.38
N PHE A 183 8.13 -8.12 1.31
CA PHE A 183 7.71 -8.49 -0.05
C PHE A 183 7.82 -9.98 -0.38
N LEU A 184 8.50 -10.76 0.46
CA LEU A 184 8.66 -12.20 0.28
C LEU A 184 8.05 -12.88 1.51
N ARG A 185 6.81 -13.40 1.39
CA ARG A 185 6.43 -14.52 2.26
C ARG A 185 7.51 -15.59 2.01
N PRO A 186 8.24 -16.07 3.04
CA PRO A 186 9.15 -17.18 2.83
C PRO A 186 8.36 -18.30 2.18
N ILE A 187 8.86 -18.82 1.06
CA ILE A 187 8.42 -20.10 0.53
C ILE A 187 8.52 -21.05 1.73
N ARG A 188 7.40 -21.63 2.17
CA ARG A 188 7.47 -22.74 3.12
C ARG A 188 8.33 -23.79 2.42
N ALA A 189 9.57 -23.97 2.86
CA ALA A 189 10.39 -25.09 2.44
C ALA A 189 9.61 -26.34 2.83
N THR A 190 8.92 -26.94 1.86
CA THR A 190 8.37 -28.27 2.00
C THR A 190 9.54 -29.23 1.95
N GLY A 191 9.86 -29.86 3.09
CA GLY A 191 10.73 -31.02 3.15
C GLY A 191 12.15 -30.71 3.61
N THR A 192 12.44 -31.20 4.83
CA THR A 192 13.67 -31.93 5.21
C THR A 192 14.99 -31.48 4.57
N ASP A 193 15.78 -30.71 5.33
CA ASP A 193 17.23 -30.94 5.43
C ASP A 193 17.76 -30.22 6.67
N ALA A 194 18.30 -31.00 7.61
CA ALA A 194 18.98 -30.54 8.81
C ALA A 194 20.44 -30.20 8.48
N PRO A 195 21.10 -29.27 9.20
CA PRO A 195 22.54 -29.30 9.31
C PRO A 195 22.99 -29.98 10.61
N GLU A 196 23.86 -30.98 10.45
CA GLU A 196 24.63 -31.64 11.49
C GLU A 196 25.25 -30.63 12.47
N THR A 197 25.07 -30.89 13.75
CA THR A 197 25.80 -30.21 14.83
C THR A 197 27.27 -30.58 14.76
N ILE A 198 28.10 -29.55 14.59
CA ILE A 198 29.55 -29.55 14.72
C ILE A 198 29.95 -30.13 16.09
N ARG A 199 30.87 -31.10 16.07
CA ARG A 199 31.63 -31.60 17.23
C ARG A 199 32.49 -30.47 17.78
N ASP A 200 32.27 -30.09 19.03
CA ASP A 200 33.26 -29.33 19.80
C ASP A 200 34.16 -30.29 20.58
N ALA A 201 35.45 -30.07 20.42
CA ALA A 201 36.53 -30.65 21.20
C ALA A 201 36.66 -29.88 22.52
N SER A 202 36.68 -30.61 23.63
CA SER A 202 37.44 -30.32 24.86
C SER A 202 37.55 -31.59 25.68
#